data_AF-A0A1J5I6K2-F1
#
_entry.id   AF-A0A1J5I6K2-F1
#
_cell.length_a   1.000
_cell.length_b   1.000
_cell.length_c   1.000
_cell.angle_alpha   90.00
_cell.angle_beta   90.00
_cell.angle_gamma   90.00
#
_symmetry.space_group_name_H-M   'P 1'
#
loop_
_entity.id
_entity.type
_entity.pdbx_description
1 polymer ?
#
loop_
_entity_poly.entity_id
_entity_poly.type
_entity_poly.pdbx_seq_one_letter_code
_entity_poly.pdbx_strand_id
1 'polypeptide(L)' 'MQTGSDSVLTIQELAAYLKIPKSTLYKLVREGKIPAQKIGRHWRFRKEAIDRWLEETWVHRPGAGGNR' A
#
# COMPACT_ATOMS: atom_id res chain seq x y z
N MET A 1 10.75 15.55 -20.91
CA MET A 1 9.61 14.67 -20.57
C MET A 1 9.71 14.37 -19.08
N GLN A 2 8.83 14.92 -18.26
CA GLN A 2 8.89 14.79 -16.80
C GLN A 2 8.03 13.58 -16.41
N THR A 3 8.59 12.38 -16.56
CA THR A 3 7.87 11.12 -16.30
C THR A 3 8.51 10.42 -15.10
N GLY A 4 7.83 10.50 -13.97
CA GLY A 4 8.27 9.90 -12.71
C GLY A 4 7.70 10.70 -11.56
N SER A 5 6.39 10.65 -11.38
CA SER A 5 5.70 11.30 -10.27
C SER A 5 6.06 10.57 -8.97
N ASP A 6 7.20 10.97 -8.38
CA ASP A 6 7.72 10.55 -7.06
C ASP A 6 6.82 11.10 -5.94
N SER A 7 5.51 10.83 -6.03
CA SER A 7 4.52 11.28 -5.06
C SER A 7 4.63 10.40 -3.83
N VAL A 8 5.43 10.85 -2.87
CA VAL A 8 5.55 10.22 -1.57
C VAL A 8 4.34 10.61 -0.71
N LEU A 9 3.58 9.63 -0.27
CA LEU A 9 2.43 9.76 0.61
C LEU A 9 2.85 9.61 2.07
N THR A 10 2.18 10.33 2.95
CA THR A 10 2.18 10.08 4.39
C THR A 10 1.19 8.97 4.76
N ILE A 11 1.26 8.50 6.01
CA ILE A 11 0.29 7.51 6.50
C ILE A 11 -1.16 8.02 6.46
N GLN A 12 -1.37 9.35 6.53
CA GLN A 12 -2.71 9.94 6.46
C GLN A 12 -3.24 9.92 5.04
N GLU A 13 -2.40 10.32 4.08
CA GLU A 13 -2.75 10.31 2.67
C GLU A 13 -2.93 8.88 2.15
N LEU A 14 -2.08 7.95 2.56
CA LEU A 14 -2.23 6.55 2.20
C LEU A 14 -3.51 5.94 2.79
N ALA A 15 -3.88 6.29 4.02
CA ALA A 15 -5.14 5.86 4.62
C ALA A 15 -6.36 6.36 3.82
N ALA A 16 -6.33 7.63 3.39
CA ALA A 16 -7.36 8.21 2.53
C ALA A 16 -7.39 7.56 1.14
N TYR A 17 -6.22 7.30 0.55
CA TYR A 17 -6.06 6.69 -0.75
C TYR A 17 -6.59 5.24 -0.78
N LEU A 18 -6.20 4.42 0.19
CA LEU A 18 -6.67 3.03 0.33
C LEU A 18 -8.08 2.94 0.93
N LYS A 19 -8.67 4.05 1.38
CA LYS A 19 -9.94 4.11 2.11
C LYS A 19 -10.00 3.17 3.32
N ILE A 20 -8.87 3.03 4.04
CA ILE A 20 -8.79 2.22 5.26
C ILE A 20 -8.49 3.10 6.49
N PRO A 21 -8.99 2.74 7.68
CA PRO A 21 -8.69 3.50 8.88
C PRO A 21 -7.19 3.45 9.21
N LYS A 22 -6.65 4.57 9.71
CA LYS A 22 -5.24 4.72 10.11
C LYS A 22 -4.80 3.60 11.04
N SER A 23 -5.65 3.17 11.98
CA SER A 23 -5.36 2.08 12.91
C SER A 23 -5.04 0.75 12.21
N THR A 24 -5.77 0.42 11.14
CA THR A 24 -5.50 -0.78 10.32
C THR A 24 -4.23 -0.58 9.51
N LEU A 25 -4.05 0.60 8.90
CA LEU A 25 -2.84 0.89 8.15
C LEU A 25 -1.57 0.80 9.04
N TYR A 26 -1.62 1.31 10.27
CA TYR A 26 -0.53 1.15 11.24
C TYR A 26 -0.22 -0.32 11.54
N LYS A 27 -1.24 -1.18 11.66
CA LYS A 27 -1.02 -2.62 11.83
C LYS A 27 -0.31 -3.22 10.62
N LEU A 28 -0.81 -2.94 9.40
CA LEU A 28 -0.23 -3.46 8.15
C LEU A 28 1.23 -3.01 7.96
N VAL A 29 1.54 -1.77 8.31
CA VAL A 29 2.89 -1.22 8.26
C VAL A 29 3.81 -1.88 9.30
N ARG A 30 3.30 -2.12 10.51
CA ARG A 30 4.05 -2.84 11.56
C ARG A 30 4.27 -4.31 11.21
N GLU A 31 3.32 -4.93 10.52
CA GLU A 31 3.43 -6.30 10.00
C GLU A 31 4.31 -6.39 8.74
N GLY A 32 4.70 -5.25 8.15
CA GLY A 32 5.48 -5.23 6.90
C GLY A 32 4.70 -5.69 5.66
N LYS A 33 3.36 -5.70 5.73
CA LYS A 33 2.47 -6.12 4.62
C LYS A 33 2.31 -5.06 3.54
N ILE A 34 2.63 -3.80 3.84
CA ILE A 34 2.56 -2.68 2.91
C ILE A 34 3.96 -2.10 2.74
N PRO A 35 4.38 -1.77 1.50
CA PRO A 35 5.68 -1.17 1.25
C PRO A 35 5.74 0.23 1.88
N ALA A 36 6.49 0.33 2.97
CA ALA A 36 6.62 1.54 3.77
C ALA A 36 8.09 1.85 4.03
N GLN A 37 8.49 3.10 3.87
CA GLN A 37 9.85 3.56 4.16
C GLN A 37 9.83 4.40 5.44
N LYS A 38 10.63 4.00 6.43
CA LYS A 38 10.83 4.77 7.65
C LYS A 38 11.93 5.79 7.42
N ILE A 39 11.58 7.07 7.46
CA ILE A 39 12.52 8.18 7.30
C ILE A 39 12.50 9.00 8.60
N GLY A 40 13.55 8.83 9.41
CA GLY A 40 13.61 9.40 10.76
C GLY A 40 12.46 8.91 11.64
N ARG A 41 11.59 9.84 12.05
CA ARG A 41 10.40 9.56 12.88
C ARG A 41 9.11 9.37 12.07
N HIS A 42 9.16 9.51 10.75
CA HIS A 42 7.97 9.49 9.91
C HIS A 42 7.97 8.31 8.94
N TRP A 43 6.78 7.77 8.69
CA TRP A 43 6.56 6.80 7.63
C TRP A 43 6.23 7.54 6.33
N ARG A 44 6.79 7.01 5.25
CA ARG A 44 6.67 7.52 3.88
C ARG A 44 6.38 6.36 2.95
N PHE A 45 5.47 6.59 2.01
CA PHE A 45 4.96 5.56 1.12
C PHE A 45 5.07 6.09 -0.30
N ARG A 46 5.87 5.45 -1.15
CA ARG A 46 5.92 5.87 -2.56
C ARG A 46 4.64 5.41 -3.23
N LYS A 47 3.91 6.33 -3.87
CA LYS A 47 2.67 5.99 -4.57
C LYS A 47 2.87 4.85 -5.57
N GLU A 48 3.93 4.90 -6.38
CA GLU A 48 4.26 3.83 -7.34
C GLU A 48 4.48 2.45 -6.68
N ALA A 49 5.12 2.41 -5.50
CA ALA A 49 5.31 1.17 -4.77
C ALA A 49 3.99 0.62 -4.23
N ILE A 50 3.08 1.50 -3.81
CA ILE A 50 1.74 1.14 -3.35
C ILE A 50 0.87 0.66 -4.51
N ASP A 51 0.90 1.36 -5.65
CA ASP A 51 0.21 0.95 -6.87
C ASP A 51 0.65 -0.45 -7.29
N ARG A 52 1.96 -0.71 -7.39
CA ARG A 52 2.49 -2.06 -7.70
C ARG A 52 2.09 -3.10 -6.67
N TRP A 53 2.18 -2.78 -5.39
CA TRP A 53 1.77 -3.69 -4.32
C TRP A 53 0.26 -4.01 -4.37
N LEU A 54 -0.57 -3.02 -4.73
CA LEU A 54 -1.99 -3.25 -4.96
C LEU A 54 -2.18 -4.20 -6.14
N GLU A 55 -1.49 -3.99 -7.25
CA GLU A 55 -1.54 -4.93 -8.38
C GLU A 55 -1.13 -6.34 -7.95
N GLU A 56 -0.02 -6.51 -7.24
CA GLU A 56 0.45 -7.82 -6.74
C GLU A 56 -0.52 -8.46 -5.73
N THR A 57 -1.09 -7.68 -4.82
CA THR A 57 -2.08 -8.17 -3.84
C THR A 57 -3.42 -8.49 -4.48
N TRP A 58 -3.80 -7.78 -5.55
CA TRP A 58 -5.02 -8.03 -6.31
C TRP A 58 -4.85 -9.16 -7.33
N VAL A 59 -3.62 -9.56 -7.64
CA VAL A 59 -3.34 -10.71 -8.49
C VAL A 59 -3.73 -11.99 -7.75
N HIS A 60 -4.91 -12.46 -8.13
CA HIS A 60 -5.38 -13.83 -8.05
C HIS A 60 -5.56 -14.38 -6.64
N ARG A 61 -6.81 -14.38 -6.18
CA ARG A 61 -7.31 -15.55 -5.46
C ARG A 61 -7.59 -16.61 -6.55
N PRO A 62 -6.67 -17.53 -6.90
CA PRO A 62 -7.04 -18.70 -7.69
C PRO A 62 -8.10 -19.44 -6.89
N GLY A 63 -9.32 -19.49 -7.41
CA GLY A 63 -10.34 -20.42 -6.95
C GLY A 63 -10.89 -20.14 -5.55
N ALA A 64 -12.03 -19.45 -5.51
CA ALA A 64 -13.17 -20.12 -4.90
C ALA A 64 -13.49 -21.33 -5.79
N GLY A 65 -12.76 -22.43 -5.59
CA GLY A 65 -13.08 -23.73 -6.16
C GLY A 65 -14.32 -24.26 -5.44
N GLY A 66 -15.40 -24.43 -6.19
CA GLY A 66 -16.64 -25.10 -5.78
C GLY A 66 -17.69 -24.82 -6.84
N ASN A 67 -18.22 -25.77 -7.61
CA ASN A 67 -18.21 -27.23 -7.49
C ASN A 67 -18.34 -27.83 -8.90
N ARG A 68 -17.84 -29.06 -9.03
CA ARG A 68 -18.20 -30.00 -10.09
C ARG A 68 -19.70 -30.28 -10.09
#